data_AF-R6TLB5-F1
#
_entry.id   AF-R6TLB5-F1
#
_cell.length_a   1.000
_cell.length_b   1.000
_cell.length_c   1.000
_cell.angle_alpha   90.00
_cell.angle_beta   90.00
_cell.angle_gamma   90.00
#
_symmetry.space_group_name_H-M   'P 1'
#
loop_
_entity.id
_entity.type
_entity.pdbx_description
1 polymer ?
#
loop_
_entity_poly.entity_id
_entity_poly.type
_entity_poly.pdbx_seq_one_letter_code
_entity_poly.pdbx_strand_id
1 'polypeptide(L)' 'MTVYKTKELCGYREQNYRWVEYRLERGKVAKYKCRRREISDGSGIRLTEDETRIALWSIDDPEIPEWLRKYL' A
#
# COMPACT_ATOMS: atom_id res chain seq x y z
N MET A 1 -2.20 11.71 5.37
CA MET A 1 -1.93 12.18 3.99
C MET A 1 -1.10 11.12 3.27
N THR A 2 -1.40 10.75 2.02
CA THR A 2 -0.56 9.78 1.27
C THR A 2 0.66 10.49 0.73
N VAL A 3 1.83 10.06 1.17
CA VAL A 3 3.15 10.60 0.84
C VAL A 3 3.62 10.05 -0.51
N TYR A 4 3.54 8.73 -0.64
CA TYR A 4 4.02 8.04 -1.80
C TYR A 4 3.19 6.78 -2.05
N LYS A 5 2.90 6.50 -3.31
CA LYS A 5 2.23 5.29 -3.76
C LYS A 5 3.12 4.62 -4.79
N THR A 6 3.47 3.36 -4.55
CA THR A 6 4.21 2.58 -5.56
C THR A 6 3.31 2.32 -6.75
N LYS A 7 3.91 2.06 -7.92
CA LYS A 7 3.16 1.54 -9.08
C LYS A 7 2.38 0.30 -8.69
N GLU A 8 1.19 0.19 -9.26
CA GLU A 8 0.36 -1.00 -9.12
C GLU A 8 1.02 -2.15 -9.86
N LEU A 9 1.28 -3.23 -9.13
CA LEU A 9 1.81 -4.47 -9.69
C LEU A 9 0.63 -5.39 -9.97
N CYS A 10 0.40 -5.67 -11.24
CA CYS A 10 -0.50 -6.73 -11.67
C CYS A 10 0.16 -8.07 -11.32
N GLY A 11 -0.51 -8.85 -10.48
CA GLY A 11 -0.09 -10.20 -10.14
C GLY A 11 -0.25 -11.15 -11.32
N TYR A 12 0.32 -12.36 -11.19
CA TYR A 12 0.30 -13.39 -12.24
C TYR A 12 -1.11 -13.77 -12.74
N ARG A 13 -2.16 -13.48 -11.97
CA ARG A 13 -3.54 -13.48 -12.45
C ARG A 13 -3.98 -12.02 -12.56
N GLU A 14 -4.38 -11.60 -13.76
CA GLU A 14 -4.87 -10.25 -14.14
C GLU A 14 -5.88 -9.63 -13.17
N GLN A 15 -6.48 -10.45 -12.31
CA GLN A 15 -7.47 -10.10 -11.29
C GLN A 15 -6.85 -9.72 -9.93
N ASN A 16 -5.53 -9.63 -9.78
CA ASN A 16 -4.86 -9.34 -8.50
C ASN A 16 -3.90 -8.16 -8.62
N TYR A 17 -4.29 -7.02 -8.08
CA TYR A 17 -3.47 -5.82 -8.04
C TYR A 17 -2.87 -5.64 -6.65
N ARG A 18 -1.60 -5.23 -6.58
CA ARG A 18 -0.91 -4.95 -5.32
C ARG A 18 -0.12 -3.67 -5.43
N TRP A 19 -0.17 -2.86 -4.40
CA TRP A 19 0.68 -1.68 -4.28
C TRP A 19 1.00 -1.41 -2.82
N VAL A 20 1.97 -0.54 -2.59
CA VAL A 20 2.34 -0.09 -1.26
C VAL A 20 2.10 1.40 -1.18
N GLU A 21 1.43 1.81 -0.12
CA GLU A 21 1.19 3.21 0.19
C GLU A 21 1.95 3.59 1.46
N TYR A 22 2.63 4.72 1.38
CA TYR A 22 3.27 5.35 2.52
C TYR A 22 2.41 6.55 2.90
N ARG A 23 1.91 6.56 4.14
CA ARG A 23 1.02 7.60 4.65
C ARG A 23 1.68 8.31 5.82
N LEU A 24 1.63 9.64 5.83
CA LEU A 24 2.04 10.46 6.96
C LEU A 24 0.84 10.65 7.88
N GLU A 25 0.97 10.14 9.10
CA GLU A 25 -0.03 10.17 10.16
C GLU A 25 0.61 10.74 11.43
N ARG A 26 0.24 11.98 11.80
CA ARG A 26 0.71 12.65 13.02
C ARG A 26 2.25 12.65 13.20
N GLY A 27 2.98 12.92 12.11
CA GLY A 27 4.45 12.93 12.12
C GLY A 27 5.11 11.55 12.06
N LYS A 28 4.33 10.48 11.82
CA LYS A 28 4.82 9.12 11.61
C LYS A 28 4.48 8.63 10.22
N VAL A 29 5.41 7.90 9.62
CA VAL A 29 5.29 7.29 8.30
C VAL A 29 4.81 5.86 8.45
N ALA A 30 3.57 5.62 8.05
CA ALA A 30 2.96 4.30 8.05
C ALA A 30 3.07 3.68 6.65
N LYS A 31 3.52 2.43 6.58
CA LYS A 31 3.53 1.62 5.36
C LYS A 31 2.32 0.70 5.35
N TYR A 32 1.48 0.88 4.35
CA TYR A 32 0.33 0.05 4.07
C TYR A 32 0.61 -0.82 2.86
N LYS A 33 0.39 -2.12 3.01
CA LYS A 33 0.35 -3.06 1.90
C LYS A 33 -1.09 -3.14 1.44
N CYS A 34 -1.36 -2.61 0.25
CA CYS A 34 -2.67 -2.62 -0.36
C CYS A 34 -2.73 -3.72 -1.41
N ARG A 35 -3.88 -4.39 -1.47
CA ARG A 35 -4.20 -5.37 -2.50
C ARG A 35 -5.64 -5.19 -2.92
N ARG A 36 -5.88 -5.34 -4.22
CA ARG A 36 -7.21 -5.47 -4.80
C ARG A 36 -7.29 -6.81 -5.49
N ARG A 37 -8.32 -7.58 -5.19
CA ARG A 37 -8.59 -8.86 -5.83
C ARG A 37 -10.00 -8.86 -6.38
N GLU A 38 -10.11 -9.29 -7.62
CA GLU A 38 -11.38 -9.64 -8.21
C GLU A 38 -11.67 -11.13 -7.94
N ILE A 39 -12.84 -11.41 -7.39
CA ILE A 39 -13.31 -12.75 -7.05
C ILE A 39 -14.62 -12.97 -7.77
N SER A 40 -14.68 -13.95 -8.67
CA SER A 40 -15.94 -14.40 -9.27
C SER A 40 -16.54 -15.51 -8.40
N ASP A 41 -17.77 -15.28 -7.93
CA ASP A 41 -18.47 -16.20 -7.02
C ASP A 41 -19.69 -16.83 -7.71
N GLY A 42 -19.59 -17.08 -9.02
CA GLY A 42 -20.66 -17.67 -9.86
C GLY A 42 -21.91 -16.80 -10.07
N SER A 43 -22.22 -15.88 -9.15
CA SER A 43 -23.35 -14.96 -9.19
C SER A 43 -22.95 -13.54 -9.65
N GLY A 44 -21.65 -13.26 -9.72
CA GLY A 44 -21.12 -11.98 -10.17
C GLY A 44 -19.64 -11.80 -9.83
N ILE A 45 -19.14 -10.62 -10.16
CA ILE A 45 -17.75 -10.21 -9.91
C ILE A 45 -17.73 -9.37 -8.62
N ARG A 46 -16.95 -9.77 -7.63
CA ARG A 46 -16.74 -9.01 -6.39
C ARG A 46 -15.32 -8.45 -6.36
N LEU A 47 -15.20 -7.14 -6.30
CA LEU A 47 -13.94 -6.45 -6.06
C LEU A 47 -13.71 -6.35 -4.55
N THR A 48 -12.64 -6.97 -4.07
CA THR A 48 -12.24 -6.92 -2.66
C THR A 48 -10.96 -6.13 -2.54
N GLU A 49 -10.97 -5.09 -1.71
CA GLU A 49 -9.81 -4.26 -1.40
C GLU A 49 -9.41 -4.50 0.06
N ASP A 50 -8.12 -4.68 0.27
CA ASP A 50 -7.56 -4.94 1.60
C ASP A 50 -6.30 -4.12 1.76
N GLU A 51 -6.27 -3.36 2.86
CA GLU A 51 -5.13 -2.58 3.28
C GLU A 51 -4.66 -3.10 4.64
N THR A 52 -3.39 -3.47 4.71
CA THR A 52 -2.79 -3.93 5.96
C THR A 52 -1.61 -3.03 6.30
N ARG A 53 -1.63 -2.41 7.49
CA ARG A 53 -0.47 -1.67 8.00
C ARG A 53 0.62 -2.66 8.40
N ILE A 54 1.76 -2.60 7.72
CA ILE A 54 2.88 -3.52 7.94
C ILE A 54 4.06 -2.87 8.64
N ALA A 55 4.18 -1.54 8.61
CA ALA A 55 5.21 -0.82 9.34
C ALA A 55 4.73 0.58 9.73
N LEU A 56 5.35 1.12 10.77
CA LEU A 56 5.15 2.48 11.24
C LEU A 56 6.50 3.00 11.75
N TRP A 57 6.97 4.08 11.17
CA TRP A 57 8.23 4.72 11.51
C TRP A 57 7.98 6.16 11.93
N SER A 58 8.80 6.71 12.80
CA SER A 58 8.83 8.16 13.06
C SER A 58 9.61 8.84 11.94
N ILE A 59 9.35 10.11 11.66
CA ILE A 59 10.07 10.84 10.59
C ILE A 59 11.60 10.83 10.73
N ASP A 60 12.10 10.72 11.97
CA ASP A 60 13.53 10.67 12.28
C ASP A 60 14.12 9.25 12.22
N ASP A 61 13.27 8.21 12.11
CA ASP A 61 13.73 6.81 12.18
C ASP A 61 14.70 6.47 11.05
N PRO A 62 15.87 5.88 11.35
CA PRO A 62 16.85 5.45 10.34
C PRO A 62 16.33 4.28 9.50
N GLU A 63 15.29 3.58 9.95
CA GLU A 63 14.63 2.51 9.20
C GLU A 63 13.79 3.02 8.03
N ILE A 64 13.48 4.33 7.96
CA ILE A 64 12.80 4.92 6.82
C ILE A 64 13.73 4.87 5.61
N PRO A 65 13.28 4.30 4.47
CA PRO A 65 14.06 4.30 3.25
C PRO A 65 14.45 5.73 2.83
N GLU A 66 15.72 5.96 2.53
CA GLU A 66 16.22 7.30 2.17
C GLU A 66 15.50 7.92 0.97
N TRP A 67 15.09 7.10 0.00
CA TRP A 67 14.33 7.58 -1.15
C TRP A 67 12.95 8.10 -0.76
N LEU A 68 12.35 7.58 0.31
CA LEU A 68 11.04 8.01 0.81
C LEU A 68 11.15 9.35 1.56
N ARG A 69 12.29 9.63 2.20
CA ARG A 69 12.55 10.91 2.88
C ARG A 69 12.45 12.12 1.94
N LYS A 70 12.63 11.92 0.63
CA LYS A 70 12.45 12.98 -0.40
C LYS A 70 11.00 13.39 -0.62
N TYR A 71 10.06 12.58 -0.16
CA TYR A 71 8.61 12.80 -0.32
C TYR A 71 7.93 13.23 0.99
N LEU A 72 8.61 13.11 2.14
CA LEU A 72 8.14 13.54 3.46
C LEU A 72 8.29 15.05 3.65
#